data_AF-A0A923EP45-F1
#
_entry.id   AF-A0A923EP45-F1
#
_cell.length_a   1.000
_cell.length_b   1.000
_cell.length_c   1.000
_cell.angle_alpha   90.00
_cell.angle_beta   90.00
_cell.angle_gamma   90.00
#
_symmetry.space_group_name_H-M   'P 1'
#
loop_
_entity.id
_entity.type
_entity.pdbx_description
1 polymer ?
#
loop_
_entity_poly.entity_id
_entity_poly.type
_entity_poly.pdbx_seq_one_letter_code
_entity_poly.pdbx_strand_id
1 'polypeptide(L)'
;MNRSEQDERERLFAAQVRALVWSGAVEAFGAVRHEDPIEGYQVLTRSRLDNPLAGVTAALVARNAAARQLAEFAESARAAGRSWDEIGAALGLDSAGDGGGRSRAELAFEWLVEGREPQPEPDRWPSFRAPTTSWRCATCGQRVTDRGPYESHPDDNEDGHAEACARHRADVRAWVRRTGWEDDQ
;
A
#
# COMPACT_ATOMS: atom_id res chain seq x y z
N MET A 1 -12.89 18.70 -1.77
CA MET A 1 -13.70 17.50 -2.08
C MET A 1 -14.32 17.04 -0.78
N ASN A 2 -15.63 16.83 -0.77
CA ASN A 2 -16.41 16.45 0.41
C ASN A 2 -16.29 14.93 0.64
N ARG A 3 -16.27 14.46 1.89
CA ARG A 3 -16.25 13.03 2.27
C ARG A 3 -17.30 12.18 1.53
N SER A 4 -18.52 12.70 1.36
CA SER A 4 -19.60 12.05 0.60
C SER A 4 -19.25 11.82 -0.88
N GLU A 5 -18.53 12.74 -1.51
CA GLU A 5 -18.10 12.59 -2.91
C GLU A 5 -16.98 11.55 -3.03
N GLN A 6 -16.12 11.47 -2.01
CA GLN A 6 -15.08 10.46 -1.94
C GLN A 6 -15.68 9.06 -1.72
N ASP A 7 -16.60 8.92 -0.77
CA ASP A 7 -17.31 7.65 -0.50
C ASP A 7 -18.05 7.14 -1.75
N GLU A 8 -18.68 8.03 -2.53
CA GLU A 8 -19.35 7.67 -3.77
C GLU A 8 -18.36 7.16 -4.83
N ARG A 9 -17.22 7.87 -5.01
CA ARG A 9 -16.17 7.45 -5.95
C ARG A 9 -15.57 6.09 -5.57
N GLU A 10 -15.30 5.87 -4.28
CA GLU A 10 -14.80 4.59 -3.79
C GLU A 10 -15.80 3.46 -4.04
N ARG A 11 -17.10 3.70 -3.83
CA ARG A 11 -18.16 2.72 -4.15
C ARG A 11 -18.22 2.39 -5.64
N LEU A 12 -18.14 3.40 -6.51
CA LEU A 12 -18.15 3.20 -7.95
C LEU A 12 -16.91 2.43 -8.42
N PHE A 13 -15.72 2.76 -7.90
CA PHE A 13 -14.50 2.03 -8.20
C PHE A 13 -14.57 0.57 -7.72
N ALA A 14 -15.07 0.33 -6.51
CA ALA A 14 -15.28 -1.02 -6.01
C ALA A 14 -16.26 -1.83 -6.90
N ALA A 15 -17.28 -1.18 -7.47
CA ALA A 15 -18.17 -1.83 -8.44
C ALA A 15 -17.45 -2.20 -9.75
N GLN A 16 -16.56 -1.34 -10.24
CA GLN A 16 -15.72 -1.64 -11.42
C GLN A 16 -14.77 -2.81 -11.17
N VAL A 17 -14.12 -2.85 -9.99
CA VAL A 17 -13.25 -3.98 -9.60
C VAL A 17 -14.05 -5.28 -9.52
N ARG A 18 -15.25 -5.26 -8.93
CA ARG A 18 -16.13 -6.44 -8.92
C ARG A 18 -16.49 -6.89 -10.34
N ALA A 19 -16.84 -5.96 -11.23
CA ALA A 19 -17.14 -6.27 -12.62
C ALA A 19 -15.92 -6.91 -13.33
N LEU A 20 -14.71 -6.40 -13.09
CA LEU A 20 -13.46 -6.97 -13.61
C LEU A 20 -13.24 -8.40 -13.13
N VAL A 21 -13.48 -8.68 -11.84
CA VAL A 21 -13.37 -10.04 -11.29
C VAL A 21 -14.36 -10.99 -11.96
N TRP A 22 -15.60 -10.55 -12.19
CA TRP A 22 -16.60 -11.33 -12.92
C TRP A 22 -16.19 -11.59 -14.37
N SER A 23 -15.71 -10.57 -15.08
CA SER A 23 -15.17 -10.73 -16.44
C SER A 23 -13.98 -11.69 -16.45
N GLY A 24 -13.04 -11.58 -15.50
CA GLY A 24 -11.91 -12.50 -15.38
C GLY A 24 -12.34 -13.95 -15.19
N ALA A 25 -13.36 -14.20 -14.36
CA ALA A 25 -13.89 -15.56 -14.16
C ALA A 25 -14.43 -16.18 -15.46
N VAL A 26 -15.10 -15.38 -16.30
CA VAL A 26 -15.68 -15.83 -17.58
C VAL A 26 -14.62 -15.92 -18.67
N GLU A 27 -13.88 -14.84 -18.89
CA GLU A 27 -12.98 -14.66 -20.03
C GLU A 27 -11.65 -15.38 -19.85
N ALA A 28 -11.06 -15.33 -18.65
CA ALA A 28 -9.75 -15.92 -18.38
C ALA A 28 -9.83 -17.34 -17.81
N PHE A 29 -10.90 -17.66 -17.08
CA PHE A 29 -11.06 -18.95 -16.38
C PHE A 29 -12.25 -19.78 -16.88
N GLY A 30 -12.92 -19.35 -17.94
CA GLY A 30 -13.87 -20.16 -18.72
C GLY A 30 -15.19 -20.47 -18.02
N ALA A 31 -15.56 -19.72 -16.98
CA ALA A 31 -16.87 -19.87 -16.36
C ALA A 31 -17.99 -19.27 -17.22
N VAL A 32 -19.21 -19.75 -17.02
CA VAL A 32 -20.43 -19.17 -17.58
C VAL A 32 -21.20 -18.45 -16.48
N ARG A 33 -21.56 -17.19 -16.74
CA ARG A 33 -22.44 -16.41 -15.87
C ARG A 33 -23.89 -16.74 -16.17
N HIS A 34 -24.64 -17.04 -15.12
CA HIS A 34 -26.09 -17.21 -15.15
C HIS A 34 -26.77 -16.10 -14.37
N GLU A 35 -27.96 -15.71 -14.81
CA GLU A 35 -28.88 -14.84 -14.10
C GLU A 35 -30.10 -15.65 -13.71
N ASP A 36 -30.24 -15.96 -12.42
CA ASP A 36 -31.40 -16.69 -11.90
C ASP A 36 -32.44 -15.68 -11.37
N PRO A 37 -33.74 -15.81 -11.69
CA PRO A 37 -34.78 -14.99 -11.09
C PRO A 37 -34.85 -15.17 -9.57
N ILE A 38 -35.06 -14.08 -8.83
CA ILE A 38 -35.29 -14.15 -7.37
C ILE A 38 -36.78 -14.39 -7.12
N GLU A 39 -37.12 -15.49 -6.45
CA GLU A 39 -38.50 -15.84 -6.11
C GLU A 39 -39.20 -14.70 -5.36
N GLY A 40 -40.44 -14.39 -5.77
CA GLY A 40 -41.23 -13.27 -5.24
C GLY A 40 -40.95 -11.92 -5.90
N TYR A 41 -39.97 -11.82 -6.81
CA TYR A 41 -39.63 -10.60 -7.53
C TYR A 41 -39.67 -10.82 -9.05
N GLN A 42 -40.33 -9.93 -9.79
CA GLN A 42 -40.47 -10.08 -11.25
C GLN A 42 -39.29 -9.51 -12.06
N VAL A 43 -38.45 -8.68 -11.44
CA VAL A 43 -37.39 -7.94 -12.15
C VAL A 43 -36.00 -8.19 -11.56
N LEU A 44 -35.91 -8.76 -10.35
CA LEU A 44 -34.63 -8.97 -9.71
C LEU A 44 -34.06 -10.34 -10.06
N THR A 45 -32.81 -10.36 -10.53
CA THR A 45 -32.03 -11.56 -10.77
C THR A 45 -30.86 -11.65 -9.79
N ARG A 46 -30.40 -12.87 -9.54
CA ARG A 46 -29.15 -13.19 -8.85
C ARG A 46 -28.17 -13.75 -9.87
N SER A 47 -27.01 -13.12 -9.97
CA SER A 47 -25.92 -13.63 -10.79
C SER A 47 -25.19 -14.77 -10.08
N ARG A 48 -24.90 -15.86 -10.79
CA ARG A 48 -24.02 -16.94 -10.33
C ARG A 48 -23.09 -17.42 -11.45
N LEU A 49 -22.00 -18.08 -11.06
CA LEU A 49 -21.14 -18.83 -11.99
C LEU A 49 -21.54 -20.31 -11.97
N ASP A 50 -21.44 -20.98 -13.11
CA ASP A 50 -21.52 -22.45 -13.20
C ASP A 50 -20.34 -23.15 -12.49
N ASN A 51 -19.16 -22.53 -12.51
CA ASN A 51 -17.97 -22.93 -11.79
C ASN A 51 -17.57 -21.83 -10.78
N PRO A 52 -18.02 -21.92 -9.52
CA PRO A 52 -17.67 -20.95 -8.49
C PRO A 52 -16.16 -20.85 -8.22
N LEU A 53 -15.39 -21.92 -8.43
CA LEU A 53 -13.93 -21.90 -8.20
C LEU A 53 -13.21 -20.98 -9.19
N ALA A 54 -13.69 -20.86 -10.43
CA ALA A 54 -13.16 -19.88 -11.38
C ALA A 54 -13.32 -18.44 -10.87
N GLY A 55 -14.43 -18.14 -10.16
CA GLY A 55 -14.63 -16.87 -9.48
C GLY A 55 -13.61 -16.62 -8.36
N VAL A 56 -13.32 -17.65 -7.56
CA VAL A 56 -12.28 -17.57 -6.51
C VAL A 56 -10.90 -17.32 -7.11
N THR A 57 -10.53 -18.05 -8.17
CA THR A 57 -9.24 -17.85 -8.86
C THR A 57 -9.13 -16.45 -9.46
N ALA A 58 -10.18 -15.96 -10.12
CA ALA A 58 -10.21 -14.60 -10.67
C ALA A 58 -10.03 -13.53 -9.58
N ALA A 59 -10.73 -13.68 -8.46
CA ALA A 59 -10.61 -12.77 -7.33
C ALA A 59 -9.20 -12.78 -6.72
N LEU A 60 -8.57 -13.94 -6.58
CA LEU A 60 -7.21 -14.06 -6.07
C LEU A 60 -6.20 -13.38 -7.00
N VAL A 61 -6.32 -13.57 -8.32
CA VAL A 61 -5.46 -12.89 -9.30
C VAL A 61 -5.63 -11.39 -9.23
N ALA A 62 -6.88 -10.89 -9.17
CA ALA A 62 -7.15 -9.46 -9.02
C ALA A 62 -6.56 -8.89 -7.72
N ARG A 63 -6.71 -9.60 -6.59
CA ARG A 63 -6.10 -9.22 -5.31
C ARG A 63 -4.58 -9.11 -5.41
N ASN A 64 -3.92 -10.12 -5.97
CA ASN A 64 -2.46 -10.16 -6.07
C ASN A 64 -1.94 -9.06 -7.01
N ALA A 65 -2.62 -8.81 -8.13
CA ALA A 65 -2.29 -7.72 -9.04
C ALA A 65 -2.44 -6.35 -8.37
N ALA A 66 -3.54 -6.12 -7.65
CA ALA A 66 -3.76 -4.89 -6.90
C ALA A 66 -2.73 -4.70 -5.78
N ALA A 67 -2.38 -5.75 -5.04
CA ALA A 67 -1.38 -5.70 -3.98
C ALA A 67 0.01 -5.34 -4.54
N ARG A 68 0.40 -5.93 -5.68
CA ARG A 68 1.66 -5.56 -6.35
C ARG A 68 1.63 -4.12 -6.84
N GLN A 69 0.52 -3.67 -7.44
CA GLN A 69 0.38 -2.30 -7.91
C GLN A 69 0.44 -1.29 -6.76
N LEU A 70 -0.12 -1.64 -5.61
CA LEU A 70 -0.05 -0.82 -4.39
C LEU A 70 1.40 -0.63 -3.92
N ALA A 71 2.19 -1.70 -3.89
CA ALA A 71 3.63 -1.61 -3.56
C ALA A 71 4.39 -0.72 -4.56
N GLU A 72 4.13 -0.85 -5.86
CA GLU A 72 4.73 0.01 -6.89
C GLU A 72 4.35 1.49 -6.75
N PHE A 73 3.11 1.79 -6.37
CA PHE A 73 2.69 3.15 -6.08
C PHE A 73 3.34 3.71 -4.81
N ALA A 74 3.55 2.88 -3.79
CA ALA A 74 4.30 3.28 -2.61
C ALA A 74 5.77 3.57 -2.95
N GLU A 75 6.43 2.71 -3.71
CA GLU A 75 7.79 2.97 -4.23
C GLU A 75 7.86 4.25 -5.05
N SER A 76 6.86 4.50 -5.90
CA SER A 76 6.76 5.74 -6.69
C SER A 76 6.53 6.98 -5.82
N ALA A 77 5.74 6.85 -4.75
CA ALA A 77 5.54 7.91 -3.78
C ALA A 77 6.84 8.22 -3.01
N ARG A 78 7.57 7.18 -2.57
CA ARG A 78 8.90 7.31 -1.96
C ARG A 78 9.90 7.97 -2.92
N ALA A 79 9.93 7.55 -4.19
CA ALA A 79 10.74 8.15 -5.24
C ALA A 79 10.45 9.65 -5.44
N ALA A 80 9.18 10.06 -5.27
CA ALA A 80 8.74 11.45 -5.30
C ALA A 80 8.98 12.22 -3.98
N GLY A 81 9.57 11.58 -2.97
CA GLY A 81 9.91 12.18 -1.68
C GLY A 81 8.79 12.16 -0.64
N ARG A 82 7.72 11.38 -0.83
CA ARG A 82 6.68 11.20 0.19
C ARG A 82 7.18 10.32 1.32
N SER A 83 6.86 10.65 2.55
CA SER A 83 7.25 9.85 3.73
C SER A 83 6.38 8.59 3.88
N TRP A 84 6.89 7.61 4.63
CA TRP A 84 6.10 6.43 5.01
C TRP A 84 4.84 6.78 5.82
N ASP A 85 4.88 7.90 6.56
CA ASP A 85 3.72 8.42 7.29
C ASP A 85 2.62 8.93 6.34
N GLU A 86 2.98 9.67 5.29
CA GLU A 86 2.04 10.11 4.24
C GLU A 86 1.45 8.91 3.48
N ILE A 87 2.26 7.88 3.20
CA ILE A 87 1.78 6.64 2.58
C ILE A 87 0.81 5.92 3.50
N GLY A 88 1.13 5.79 4.79
CA GLY A 88 0.23 5.20 5.78
C GLY A 88 -1.10 5.95 5.91
N ALA A 89 -1.07 7.28 5.84
CA ALA A 89 -2.29 8.08 5.80
C ALA A 89 -3.15 7.77 4.57
N ALA A 90 -2.53 7.60 3.39
CA ALA A 90 -3.23 7.23 2.16
C ALA A 90 -3.79 5.79 2.20
N LEU A 91 -3.15 4.89 2.95
CA LEU A 91 -3.66 3.54 3.24
C LEU A 91 -4.83 3.52 4.24
N GLY A 92 -5.19 4.67 4.82
CA GLY A 92 -6.22 4.76 5.85
C GLY A 92 -5.76 4.21 7.20
N LEU A 93 -4.46 4.12 7.44
CA LEU A 93 -3.91 3.71 8.73
C LEU A 93 -4.00 4.87 9.73
N ASP A 94 -4.44 4.54 10.94
CA ASP A 94 -4.47 5.49 12.03
C ASP A 94 -3.05 5.82 12.49
N SER A 95 -2.83 7.08 12.89
CA SER A 95 -1.67 7.42 13.70
C SER A 95 -1.79 6.71 15.04
N ALA A 96 -0.78 5.93 15.44
CA ALA A 96 -0.70 5.49 16.82
C ALA A 96 -0.78 6.72 17.73
N GLY A 97 -1.75 6.70 18.65
CA GLY A 97 -1.81 7.67 19.73
C GLY A 97 -0.59 7.54 20.63
N ASP A 98 -0.50 8.43 21.61
CA ASP A 98 0.63 8.70 22.52
C ASP A 98 1.14 7.47 23.32
N GLY A 99 0.48 6.31 23.19
CA GLY A 99 0.76 5.07 23.90
C GLY A 99 1.67 4.12 23.14
N GLY A 100 2.93 4.50 22.88
CA GLY A 100 4.08 3.58 22.67
C GLY A 100 3.95 2.43 21.66
N GLY A 101 2.97 2.45 20.76
CA GLY A 101 2.77 1.44 19.71
C GLY A 101 3.50 1.80 18.41
N ARG A 102 3.45 0.88 17.44
CA ARG A 102 3.97 1.12 16.08
C ARG A 102 3.36 2.38 15.50
N SER A 103 4.19 3.28 15.03
CA SER A 103 3.77 4.45 14.28
C SER A 103 3.06 4.05 12.98
N ARG A 104 2.26 4.97 12.44
CA ARG A 104 1.61 4.82 11.13
C ARG A 104 2.63 4.53 10.01
N ALA A 105 3.79 5.16 10.08
CA ALA A 105 4.87 4.95 9.13
C ALA A 105 5.40 3.51 9.19
N GLU A 106 5.62 2.96 10.38
CA GLU A 106 6.07 1.59 10.57
C GLU A 106 5.01 0.60 10.07
N LEU A 107 3.73 0.79 10.41
CA LEU A 107 2.64 -0.06 9.92
C LEU A 107 2.54 -0.07 8.39
N ALA A 108 2.73 1.10 7.74
CA ALA A 108 2.74 1.19 6.29
C ALA A 108 3.91 0.41 5.66
N PHE A 109 5.10 0.54 6.24
CA PHE A 109 6.30 -0.17 5.78
C PHE A 109 6.14 -1.68 5.96
N GLU A 110 5.76 -2.13 7.15
CA GLU A 110 5.54 -3.56 7.45
C GLU A 110 4.49 -4.17 6.52
N TRP A 111 3.39 -3.46 6.24
CA TRP A 111 2.37 -3.96 5.33
C TRP A 111 2.90 -4.11 3.91
N LEU A 112 3.53 -3.07 3.36
CA LEU A 112 3.88 -3.04 1.95
C LEU A 112 5.17 -3.79 1.61
N VAL A 113 6.11 -3.89 2.57
CA VAL A 113 7.43 -4.50 2.36
C VAL A 113 7.48 -5.92 2.89
N GLU A 114 6.86 -6.19 4.04
CA GLU A 114 6.84 -7.54 4.62
C GLU A 114 5.59 -8.34 4.26
N GLY A 115 4.59 -7.71 3.63
CA GLY A 115 3.31 -8.34 3.33
C GLY A 115 2.51 -8.66 4.59
N ARG A 116 2.83 -8.02 5.72
CA ARG A 116 2.13 -8.20 7.00
C ARG A 116 0.98 -7.23 7.08
N GLU A 117 -0.21 -7.69 6.72
CA GLU A 117 -1.43 -6.90 6.93
C GLU A 117 -1.48 -6.43 8.39
N PRO A 118 -1.73 -5.13 8.67
CA PRO A 118 -1.63 -4.58 10.01
C PRO A 118 -2.49 -5.37 11.00
N GLN A 119 -1.85 -6.09 11.92
CA GLN A 119 -2.54 -6.74 13.02
C GLN A 119 -2.51 -5.82 14.25
N PRO A 120 -3.61 -5.74 15.03
CA PRO A 120 -3.65 -4.94 16.26
C PRO A 120 -2.70 -5.45 17.35
N GLU A 121 -2.29 -6.72 17.29
CA GLU A 121 -1.32 -7.31 18.21
C GLU A 121 0.00 -7.60 17.48
N PRO A 122 1.16 -7.30 18.08
CA PRO A 122 2.44 -7.61 17.47
C PRO A 122 2.66 -9.11 17.37
N ASP A 123 3.17 -9.57 16.21
CA ASP A 123 3.66 -10.93 16.05
C ASP A 123 4.64 -11.29 17.18
N ARG A 124 4.49 -12.47 17.77
CA ARG A 124 5.34 -12.95 18.89
C ARG A 124 6.81 -13.16 18.52
N TRP A 125 7.16 -13.14 17.23
CA TRP A 125 8.54 -13.35 16.78
C TRP A 125 8.99 -12.29 15.77
N PRO A 126 10.09 -11.57 16.06
CA PRO A 126 10.71 -10.69 15.07
C PRO A 126 11.19 -11.49 13.87
N SER A 127 11.02 -10.94 12.67
CA SER A 127 11.69 -11.46 11.47
C SER A 127 13.21 -11.22 11.62
N PHE A 128 14.03 -12.25 11.40
CA PHE A 128 15.50 -12.17 11.52
C PHE A 128 16.18 -11.41 10.37
N ARG A 129 15.41 -10.82 9.44
CA ARG A 129 15.91 -9.92 8.39
C ARG A 129 15.18 -8.60 8.53
N ALA A 130 15.94 -7.53 8.75
CA ALA A 130 15.41 -6.18 8.58
C ALA A 130 14.83 -6.08 7.16
N PRO A 131 13.55 -5.76 7.00
CA PRO A 131 12.94 -5.67 5.69
C PRO A 131 13.54 -4.49 4.96
N THR A 132 13.69 -4.63 3.65
CA THR A 132 14.14 -3.53 2.80
C THR A 132 13.29 -3.51 1.55
N THR A 133 13.02 -2.31 1.05
CA THR A 133 12.55 -2.11 -0.32
C THR A 133 13.57 -1.30 -1.10
N SER A 134 13.47 -1.32 -2.43
CA SER A 134 14.36 -0.52 -3.26
C SER A 134 13.58 0.19 -4.35
N TRP A 135 13.87 1.47 -4.54
CA TRP A 135 13.22 2.32 -5.54
C TRP A 135 14.25 3.23 -6.21
N ARG A 136 13.87 3.87 -7.33
CA ARG A 136 14.74 4.84 -8.01
C ARG A 136 14.35 6.25 -7.64
N CYS A 137 15.27 7.02 -7.08
CA CYS A 137 14.99 8.39 -6.68
C CYS A 137 14.65 9.24 -7.91
N ALA A 138 13.50 9.94 -7.88
CA ALA A 138 13.09 10.81 -9.00
C ALA A 138 13.97 12.06 -9.13
N THR A 139 14.74 12.41 -8.08
CA THR A 139 15.63 13.59 -8.09
C THR A 139 17.03 13.25 -8.59
N CYS A 140 17.66 12.17 -8.10
CA CYS A 140 19.04 11.84 -8.47
C CYS A 140 19.18 10.63 -9.42
N GLY A 141 18.08 9.92 -9.72
CA GLY A 141 18.04 8.76 -10.61
C GLY A 141 18.68 7.47 -10.06
N GLN A 142 19.35 7.56 -8.92
CA GLN A 142 20.03 6.41 -8.30
C GLN A 142 19.04 5.43 -7.67
N ARG A 143 19.48 4.17 -7.54
CA ARG A 143 18.73 3.14 -6.82
C ARG A 143 18.99 3.30 -5.32
N VAL A 144 17.92 3.52 -4.58
CA VAL A 144 17.92 3.67 -3.13
C VAL A 144 17.49 2.35 -2.50
N THR A 145 18.14 1.94 -1.41
CA THR A 145 17.61 0.91 -0.52
C THR A 145 17.06 1.58 0.72
N ASP A 146 15.81 1.27 1.04
CA ASP A 146 15.02 1.87 2.12
C ASP A 146 14.75 0.78 3.16
N ARG A 147 15.24 1.00 4.38
CA ARG A 147 15.15 0.11 5.54
C ARG A 147 13.93 0.40 6.41
N GLY A 148 13.10 1.36 6.00
CA GLY A 148 11.91 1.76 6.73
C GLY A 148 12.14 2.95 7.66
N PRO A 149 11.13 3.35 8.43
CA PRO A 149 11.13 4.56 9.25
C PRO A 149 11.54 4.28 10.70
N TYR A 150 12.48 3.36 10.92
CA TYR A 150 12.83 2.87 12.27
C TYR A 150 13.89 3.73 12.95
N GLU A 151 14.83 4.28 12.18
CA GLU A 151 15.91 5.09 12.71
C GLU A 151 15.56 6.58 12.65
N SER A 152 16.15 7.36 13.54
CA SER A 152 15.84 8.79 13.60
C SER A 152 16.44 9.56 12.42
N HIS A 153 17.67 9.22 12.01
CA HIS A 153 18.43 9.94 10.98
C HIS A 153 18.12 9.41 9.58
N PRO A 154 17.93 10.27 8.55
CA PRO A 154 17.64 9.81 7.20
C PRO A 154 18.71 8.90 6.56
N ASP A 155 20.00 9.09 6.88
CA ASP A 155 21.09 8.25 6.35
C ASP A 155 21.04 6.81 6.88
N ASP A 156 20.46 6.59 8.06
CA ASP A 156 20.35 5.24 8.64
C ASP A 156 19.16 4.47 8.05
N ASN A 157 18.18 5.19 7.52
CA ASN A 157 16.99 4.62 6.89
C ASN A 157 17.21 4.36 5.39
N GLU A 158 17.96 5.23 4.70
CA GLU A 158 18.13 5.18 3.24
C GLU A 158 19.59 5.29 2.80
N ASP A 159 20.00 4.43 1.88
CA ASP A 159 21.31 4.49 1.22
C ASP A 159 21.19 4.40 -0.31
N GLY A 160 22.23 4.84 -1.02
CA GLY A 160 22.32 4.78 -2.48
C GLY A 160 21.92 6.07 -3.21
N HIS A 161 21.61 7.15 -2.50
CA HIS A 161 21.48 8.48 -3.11
C HIS A 161 22.81 8.97 -3.67
N ALA A 162 22.75 9.83 -4.70
CA ALA A 162 23.91 10.64 -5.07
C ALA A 162 24.24 11.63 -3.94
N GLU A 163 25.52 11.92 -3.71
CA GLU A 163 26.00 12.83 -2.65
C GLU A 163 25.33 14.22 -2.67
N ALA A 164 25.02 14.72 -3.86
CA ALA A 164 24.35 16.00 -4.09
C ALA A 164 22.82 15.90 -4.24
N CYS A 165 22.20 14.76 -3.88
CA CYS A 165 20.76 14.56 -4.02
C CYS A 165 19.97 15.61 -3.21
N ALA A 166 19.27 16.49 -3.92
CA ALA A 166 18.54 17.60 -3.30
C ALA A 166 17.41 17.14 -2.37
N ARG A 167 16.71 16.05 -2.72
CA ARG A 167 15.66 15.45 -1.89
C ARG A 167 16.23 14.88 -0.61
N HIS A 168 17.30 14.07 -0.69
CA HIS A 168 17.91 13.46 0.48
C HIS A 168 18.47 14.51 1.45
N ARG A 169 19.18 15.51 0.91
CA ARG A 169 19.65 16.65 1.72
C ARG A 169 18.49 17.46 2.33
N ALA A 170 17.33 17.52 1.69
CA ALA A 170 16.16 18.18 2.26
C ALA A 170 15.61 17.42 3.46
N ASP A 171 15.61 16.09 3.41
CA ASP A 171 15.18 15.23 4.51
C ASP A 171 16.15 15.35 5.70
N VAL A 172 17.46 15.33 5.46
CA VAL A 172 18.48 15.58 6.50
C VAL A 172 18.30 16.96 7.11
N ARG A 173 18.14 18.02 6.30
CA ARG A 173 17.87 19.38 6.83
C ARG A 173 16.57 19.46 7.63
N ALA A 174 15.53 18.75 7.21
CA ALA A 174 14.26 18.71 7.94
C ALA A 174 14.42 18.00 9.29
N TRP A 175 15.21 16.93 9.32
CA TRP A 175 15.58 16.24 10.55
C TRP A 175 16.39 17.14 11.49
N VAL A 176 17.46 17.78 11.01
CA VAL A 176 18.29 18.74 11.78
C VAL A 176 17.42 19.82 12.40
N ARG A 177 16.50 20.43 11.64
CA ARG A 177 15.59 21.46 12.17
C ARG A 177 14.65 20.94 13.26
N ARG A 178 14.26 19.67 13.21
CA ARG A 178 13.35 19.05 14.17
C ARG A 178 14.07 18.65 15.45
N THR A 179 15.29 18.13 15.35
CA THR A 179 16.05 17.61 16.49
C THR A 179 16.96 18.67 17.12
N GLY A 180 17.30 19.73 16.39
CA GLY A 180 18.30 20.72 16.80
C GLY A 180 19.72 20.17 16.80
N TRP A 181 19.94 19.01 16.16
CA TRP A 181 21.23 18.35 16.12
C TRP A 181 22.06 18.93 14.96
N GLU A 182 23.15 19.60 15.29
CA GLU A 182 24.17 20.02 14.33
C GLU A 182 25.24 18.91 14.32
N ASP A 183 25.55 18.35 13.16
CA ASP A 183 26.67 17.40 13.01
C ASP A 183 27.94 18.03 13.61
N ASP A 184 28.42 17.51 14.74
CA ASP A 184 29.81 17.72 15.13
C ASP A 184 30.66 16.95 14.10
N GLN A 185 31.28 17.72 13.20
CA GLN A 185 32.06 17.27 12.03
C GLN A 185 32.98 16.07 12.23
#